data_AF-A0A645ABN1-F1
#
_entry.id   AF-A0A645ABN1-F1
#
_cell.length_a   1.000
_cell.length_b   1.000
_cell.length_c   1.000
_cell.angle_alpha   90.00
_cell.angle_beta   90.00
_cell.angle_gamma   90.00
#
_symmetry.space_group_name_H-M   'P 1'
#
loop_
_entity.id
_entity.type
_entity.pdbx_description
1 polymer ?
#
loop_
_entity_poly.entity_id
_entity_poly.type
_entity_poly.pdbx_seq_one_letter_code
_entity_poly.pdbx_strand_id
1 'polypeptide(L)' 'MGKLSGKKLLLLGERDGVPGPAMEACLKDSGAEIVFSATECFV' A
#
# COMPACT_ATOMS: atom_id res chain seq x y z
N MET A 1 -8.17 18.68 -0.09
CA MET A 1 -8.04 17.28 0.38
C MET A 1 -7.50 16.42 -0.75
N GLY A 2 -6.51 15.55 -0.50
CA GLY A 2 -5.95 14.66 -1.53
C GLY A 2 -6.95 13.59 -1.98
N LYS A 3 -6.80 13.05 -3.20
CA LYS A 3 -7.75 12.09 -3.82
C LYS A 3 -7.99 10.81 -3.01
N LEU A 4 -7.02 10.42 -2.17
CA LEU A 4 -7.04 9.18 -1.39
C LEU A 4 -7.44 9.40 0.07
N SER A 5 -7.60 10.66 0.51
CA SER A 5 -7.94 10.97 1.90
C SER A 5 -9.27 10.34 2.31
N GLY A 6 -9.27 9.62 3.44
CA GLY A 6 -10.44 8.92 3.98
C GLY A 6 -10.82 7.63 3.25
N LYS A 7 -10.04 7.18 2.26
CA LYS A 7 -10.25 5.90 1.60
C LYS A 7 -9.48 4.78 2.31
N LYS A 8 -10.04 3.58 2.26
CA LYS A 8 -9.36 2.35 2.70
C LYS A 8 -8.56 1.76 1.56
N LEU A 9 -7.33 1.36 1.83
CA LEU A 9 -6.42 0.75 0.86
C LEU A 9 -6.00 -0.64 1.31
N LEU A 10 -6.01 -1.57 0.36
CA LEU A 10 -5.50 -2.93 0.51
C LEU A 10 -4.31 -3.07 -0.44
N LEU A 11 -3.13 -3.36 0.11
CA LEU A 11 -1.88 -3.36 -0.64
C LEU A 11 -1.41 -4.81 -0.82
N LEU A 12 -1.27 -5.22 -2.07
CA LEU A 12 -0.69 -6.51 -2.46
C LEU A 12 0.59 -6.23 -3.24
N GLY A 13 1.71 -6.35 -2.53
CA GLY A 13 3.04 -6.17 -3.10
C GLY A 13 3.57 -7.47 -3.69
N GLU A 14 4.63 -7.33 -4.48
CA GLU A 14 5.34 -8.45 -5.10
C GLU A 14 6.80 -8.43 -4.63
N ARG A 15 7.38 -9.61 -4.37
CA ARG A 15 8.74 -9.76 -3.82
C ARG A 15 9.80 -9.17 -4.75
N ASP A 16 9.73 -9.50 -6.03
CA ASP A 16 10.74 -9.15 -7.04
C ASP A 16 10.44 -7.77 -7.70
N GLY A 17 9.26 -7.20 -7.42
CA GLY A 17 8.76 -5.91 -7.90
C GLY A 17 8.62 -4.88 -6.79
N VAL A 18 7.40 -4.37 -6.56
CA VAL A 18 7.13 -3.37 -5.52
C VAL A 18 6.61 -4.06 -4.25
N PRO A 19 7.37 -4.07 -3.14
CA PRO A 19 6.94 -4.74 -1.93
C PRO A 19 5.93 -3.87 -1.14
N GLY A 20 5.12 -4.52 -0.31
CA GLY A 20 4.15 -3.91 0.61
C GLY A 20 4.70 -2.67 1.34
N PRO A 21 5.82 -2.81 2.08
CA PRO A 21 6.41 -1.70 2.84
C PRO A 21 6.78 -0.47 1.99
N ALA A 22 7.15 -0.66 0.73
CA ALA A 22 7.47 0.47 -0.16
C ALA A 22 6.19 1.27 -0.51
N MET A 23 5.08 0.57 -0.77
CA MET A 23 3.79 1.22 -1.01
C MET A 23 3.28 1.95 0.24
N GLU A 24 3.43 1.35 1.42
CA GLU A 24 3.05 1.98 2.69
C GLU A 24 3.81 3.29 2.92
N ALA A 25 5.12 3.28 2.67
CA ALA A 25 5.96 4.48 2.78
C ALA A 25 5.51 5.58 1.81
N CYS A 26 5.18 5.24 0.56
CA CYS A 26 4.67 6.20 -0.43
C CYS A 26 3.30 6.77 -0.07
N LEU A 27 2.46 6.01 0.65
CA LEU A 27 1.09 6.37 0.97
C LEU A 27 0.90 6.97 2.36
N LYS A 28 1.95 7.01 3.18
CA LYS A 28 1.94 7.48 4.58
C LYS A 28 1.18 8.81 4.78
N ASP A 29 1.44 9.79 3.92
CA ASP A 29 0.87 11.14 4.04
C ASP A 29 -0.32 11.38 3.08
N SER A 30 -0.82 10.32 2.43
CA SER A 30 -1.95 10.42 1.50
C SER A 30 -3.30 10.68 2.19
N GLY A 31 -3.36 10.48 3.51
CA GLY A 31 -4.59 10.52 4.31
C GLY A 31 -5.50 9.32 4.12
N ALA A 32 -5.03 8.28 3.43
CA ALA A 32 -5.70 6.99 3.32
C ALA A 32 -5.43 6.11 4.55
N GLU A 33 -6.34 5.18 4.82
CA GLU A 33 -6.20 4.15 5.84
C GLU A 33 -5.78 2.85 5.17
N ILE A 34 -4.56 2.38 5.45
CA ILE A 34 -4.09 1.08 4.96
C ILE A 34 -4.64 0.02 5.91
N VAL A 35 -5.56 -0.81 5.42
CA VAL A 35 -6.26 -1.83 6.24
C VAL A 35 -5.63 -3.22 6.13
N PHE A 36 -4.79 -3.44 5.12
CA PHE A 36 -4.03 -4.66 4.93
C PHE A 36 -2.86 -4.38 3.98
N SER A 37 -1.70 -4.98 4.28
CA SER A 37 -0.48 -4.92 3.48
C SER A 37 0.19 -6.29 3.52
N ALA A 38 0.47 -6.85 2.34
CA ALA A 38 1.24 -8.08 2.19
C ALA A 38 2.21 -7.95 1.02
N THR A 39 3.29 -8.73 1.07
CA THR A 39 4.18 -8.96 -0.08
C THR A 39 4.08 -10.43 -0.44
N GLU A 40 3.60 -10.71 -1.64
CA GLU A 40 3.39 -12.06 -2.15
C GLU A 40 4.56 -12.48 -3.04
N CYS A 41 4.89 -13.78 -2.99
CA CYS A 41 5.81 -14.41 -3.93
C CYS A 41 4.96 -15.20 -4.93
N PHE A 42 4.61 -14.61 -6.06
CA PHE A 42 3.91 -15.30 -7.13
C PHE A 42 4.91 -16.18 -7.91
N VAL A 43 5.18 -17.37 -7.39
CA VAL A 43 5.95 -18.43 -8.06
C VAL A 43 5.05 -19.39 -8.82
#